data_AF-A0A6N6PUX3-F1
#
_entry.id   AF-A0A6N6PUX3-F1
#
_cell.length_a   1.000
_cell.length_b   1.000
_cell.length_c   1.000
_cell.angle_alpha   90.00
_cell.angle_beta   90.00
_cell.angle_gamma   90.00
#
_symmetry.space_group_name_H-M   'P 1'
#
loop_
_entity.id
_entity.type
_entity.pdbx_description
1 polymer ?
#
loop_
_entity_poly.entity_id
_entity_poly.type
_entity_poly.pdbx_seq_one_letter_code
_entity_poly.pdbx_strand_id
1 'polypeptide(L)'
;MNNAPPISPAINATVTLVTGQLSPGESEQQRFARILARPEFKTLKAVFDGLNVAPSLMLAAIVTTNSYQMFLAKVGYRVVVVQQIHENDCYFRLGPKGGIRAVLPVHDTATYSTMVTLVNYDSTVTTTLNAVDFYDDLLAEFKTRLMSRSGNNI
;
A
#
# COMPACT_ATOMS: atom_id res chain seq x y z
N MET A 1 -64.67 -21.87 17.32
CA MET A 1 -63.88 -20.86 18.05
C MET A 1 -62.46 -20.93 17.54
N ASN A 2 -62.06 -19.90 16.77
CA ASN A 2 -60.76 -19.22 16.66
C ASN A 2 -59.47 -20.06 16.55
N ASN A 3 -58.44 -19.78 15.74
CA ASN A 3 -58.13 -18.83 14.67
C ASN A 3 -56.70 -19.20 14.19
N ALA A 4 -56.47 -19.19 12.87
CA ALA A 4 -55.27 -18.75 12.13
C ALA A 4 -53.82 -19.28 12.44
N PRO A 5 -52.91 -19.32 11.43
CA PRO A 5 -51.68 -20.14 11.37
C PRO A 5 -50.42 -19.46 11.97
N PRO A 6 -49.27 -20.19 12.11
CA PRO A 6 -48.04 -19.62 12.65
C PRO A 6 -47.43 -18.55 11.73
N ILE A 7 -47.06 -17.44 12.34
CA ILE A 7 -46.48 -16.24 11.72
C ILE A 7 -44.95 -16.43 11.66
N SER A 8 -44.39 -16.44 10.45
CA SER A 8 -42.94 -16.35 10.24
C SER A 8 -42.41 -14.98 10.68
N PRO A 9 -41.30 -14.89 11.43
CA PRO A 9 -40.66 -13.59 11.67
C PRO A 9 -39.78 -13.19 10.48
N ALA A 10 -40.00 -11.94 10.05
CA ALA A 10 -39.29 -11.25 8.99
C ALA A 10 -37.79 -11.08 9.29
N ILE A 11 -36.97 -11.29 8.26
CA ILE A 11 -35.55 -10.93 8.19
C ILE A 11 -35.42 -9.41 8.11
N ASN A 12 -35.13 -8.76 9.24
CA ASN A 12 -34.67 -7.38 9.25
C ASN A 12 -33.19 -7.35 8.85
N ALA A 13 -32.91 -6.91 7.62
CA ALA A 13 -31.58 -6.55 7.18
C ALA A 13 -31.14 -5.27 7.89
N THR A 14 -30.27 -5.39 8.90
CA THR A 14 -29.59 -4.25 9.49
C THR A 14 -28.53 -3.75 8.52
N VAL A 15 -28.80 -2.63 7.88
CA VAL A 15 -27.78 -1.81 7.20
C VAL A 15 -26.92 -1.18 8.30
N THR A 16 -25.78 -1.79 8.61
CA THR A 16 -24.78 -1.16 9.47
C THR A 16 -24.10 -0.05 8.68
N LEU A 17 -24.53 1.18 8.96
CA LEU A 17 -23.77 2.40 8.69
C LEU A 17 -22.44 2.28 9.44
N VAL A 18 -21.34 2.05 8.72
CA VAL A 18 -19.99 2.13 9.29
C VAL A 18 -19.68 3.62 9.49
N THR A 19 -20.12 4.15 10.62
CA THR A 19 -19.61 5.43 11.14
C THR A 19 -18.17 5.22 11.58
N GLY A 20 -17.25 5.95 10.96
CA GLY A 20 -15.87 6.06 11.41
C GLY A 20 -15.82 6.66 12.82
N GLN A 21 -15.74 5.80 13.83
CA GLN A 21 -15.41 6.17 15.19
C GLN A 21 -13.96 5.76 15.45
N LEU A 22 -13.11 6.74 15.76
CA LEU A 22 -11.79 6.53 16.35
C LEU A 22 -11.98 5.75 17.66
N SER A 23 -11.67 4.46 17.65
CA SER A 23 -11.70 3.60 18.83
C SER A 23 -10.47 3.89 19.71
N PRO A 24 -10.64 4.16 21.01
CA PRO A 24 -9.53 4.19 21.96
C PRO A 24 -8.91 2.79 22.00
N GLY A 25 -7.63 2.66 21.64
CA GLY A 25 -6.93 1.37 21.57
C GLY A 25 -6.57 0.87 20.16
N GLU A 26 -6.53 1.75 19.15
CA GLU A 26 -6.00 1.40 17.83
C GLU A 26 -4.57 0.81 17.95
N SER A 27 -4.40 -0.44 17.49
CA SER A 27 -3.08 -1.07 17.42
C SER A 27 -2.21 -0.40 16.35
N GLU A 28 -0.89 -0.51 16.46
CA GLU A 28 0.05 0.06 15.49
C GLU A 28 -0.21 -0.45 14.06
N GLN A 29 -0.64 -1.70 13.91
CA GLN A 29 -0.98 -2.29 12.61
C GLN A 29 -2.26 -1.70 12.01
N GLN A 30 -3.29 -1.47 12.83
CA GLN A 30 -4.52 -0.80 12.39
C GLN A 30 -4.22 0.64 11.97
N ARG A 31 -3.39 1.34 12.76
CA ARG A 31 -2.94 2.69 12.44
C ARG A 31 -2.15 2.73 11.14
N PHE A 32 -1.20 1.81 10.95
CA PHE A 32 -0.45 1.65 9.71
C PHE A 32 -1.39 1.49 8.52
N ALA A 33 -2.34 0.54 8.60
CA ALA A 33 -3.30 0.28 7.52
C ALA A 33 -4.19 1.51 7.23
N ARG A 34 -4.67 2.20 8.27
CA ARG A 34 -5.51 3.39 8.13
C ARG A 34 -4.78 4.56 7.48
N ILE A 35 -3.52 4.80 7.84
CA ILE A 35 -2.71 5.85 7.20
C ILE A 35 -2.40 5.45 5.76
N LEU A 36 -1.97 4.20 5.52
CA LEU A 36 -1.62 3.72 4.19
C LEU A 36 -2.80 3.72 3.21
N ALA A 37 -4.03 3.60 3.72
CA ALA A 37 -5.25 3.65 2.91
C ALA A 37 -5.61 5.06 2.41
N ARG A 38 -4.92 6.12 2.86
CA ARG A 38 -5.24 7.48 2.41
C ARG A 38 -4.84 7.72 0.95
N PRO A 39 -5.56 8.58 0.21
CA PRO A 39 -5.34 8.79 -1.23
C PRO A 39 -3.90 9.19 -1.59
N GLU A 40 -3.25 10.01 -0.75
CA GLU A 40 -1.88 10.46 -0.95
C GLU A 40 -0.87 9.29 -1.00
N PHE A 41 -1.15 8.18 -0.32
CA PHE A 41 -0.27 7.01 -0.26
C PHE A 41 -0.69 5.90 -1.22
N LYS A 42 -1.59 6.17 -2.18
CA LYS A 42 -2.12 5.14 -3.11
C LYS A 42 -1.02 4.37 -3.83
N THR A 43 -0.02 5.06 -4.36
CA THR A 43 1.10 4.45 -5.11
C THR A 43 2.02 3.66 -4.19
N LEU A 44 2.35 4.19 -3.02
CA LEU A 44 3.13 3.49 -1.99
C LEU A 44 2.42 2.21 -1.53
N LYS A 45 1.11 2.29 -1.30
CA LYS A 45 0.30 1.12 -0.96
C LYS A 45 0.35 0.05 -2.05
N ALA A 46 0.25 0.45 -3.32
CA ALA A 46 0.32 -0.49 -4.43
C ALA A 46 1.67 -1.22 -4.49
N VAL A 47 2.77 -0.55 -4.18
CA VAL A 47 4.08 -1.19 -3.98
C VAL A 47 4.01 -2.20 -2.85
N PHE A 48 3.56 -1.80 -1.66
CA PHE A 48 3.51 -2.67 -0.48
C PHE A 48 2.65 -3.92 -0.69
N ASP A 49 1.49 -3.77 -1.33
CA ASP A 49 0.63 -4.88 -1.72
C ASP A 49 1.36 -5.83 -2.69
N GLY A 50 2.15 -5.29 -3.62
CA GLY A 50 2.95 -6.07 -4.58
C GLY A 50 4.12 -6.84 -3.96
N LEU A 51 4.71 -6.34 -2.87
CA LEU A 51 5.79 -7.01 -2.15
C LEU A 51 5.33 -8.29 -1.44
N ASN A 52 4.04 -8.44 -1.15
CA ASN A 52 3.51 -9.60 -0.42
C ASN A 52 4.26 -9.87 0.90
N VAL A 53 4.57 -8.79 1.64
CA VAL A 53 5.26 -8.83 2.94
C VAL A 53 4.24 -8.62 4.06
N ALA A 54 4.47 -9.24 5.22
CA ALA A 54 3.61 -9.06 6.38
C ALA A 54 3.61 -7.58 6.86
N PRO A 55 2.45 -6.99 7.20
CA PRO A 55 2.38 -5.60 7.67
C PRO A 55 3.26 -5.29 8.88
N SER A 56 3.43 -6.23 9.81
CA SER A 56 4.32 -6.09 10.96
C SER A 56 5.79 -5.94 10.56
N LEU A 57 6.25 -6.69 9.55
CA LEU A 57 7.62 -6.58 9.04
C LEU A 57 7.82 -5.26 8.29
N MET A 58 6.83 -4.84 7.49
CA MET A 58 6.88 -3.54 6.81
C MET A 58 6.95 -2.39 7.81
N LEU A 59 6.11 -2.43 8.86
CA LEU A 59 6.12 -1.44 9.93
C LEU A 59 7.49 -1.36 10.61
N ALA A 60 8.06 -2.50 11.02
CA ALA A 60 9.37 -2.56 11.65
C ALA A 60 10.49 -2.02 10.73
N ALA A 61 10.43 -2.34 9.43
CA ALA A 61 11.38 -1.83 8.45
C ALA A 61 11.28 -0.31 8.34
N ILE A 62 10.09 0.24 8.11
CA ILE A 62 9.86 1.69 7.93
C ILE A 62 10.34 2.51 9.13
N VAL A 63 10.09 2.03 10.35
CA VAL A 63 10.55 2.72 11.56
C VAL A 63 12.08 2.75 11.64
N THR A 64 12.76 1.69 11.20
CA THR A 64 14.21 1.52 11.34
C THR A 64 15.04 1.97 10.13
N THR A 65 14.42 2.27 8.99
CA THR A 65 15.10 2.71 7.76
C THR A 65 14.76 4.16 7.40
N ASN A 66 15.64 4.82 6.65
CA ASN A 66 15.49 6.23 6.26
C ASN A 66 15.43 6.47 4.74
N SER A 67 15.43 5.39 3.95
CA SER A 67 15.21 5.46 2.51
C SER A 67 14.43 4.23 2.03
N TYR A 68 13.76 4.37 0.89
CA TYR A 68 13.04 3.36 0.14
C TYR A 68 13.93 2.17 -0.20
N GLN A 69 15.17 2.41 -0.62
CA GLN A 69 16.11 1.32 -0.90
C GLN A 69 16.48 0.53 0.35
N MET A 70 16.73 1.21 1.48
CA MET A 70 16.99 0.54 2.76
C MET A 70 15.77 -0.22 3.27
N PHE A 71 14.57 0.36 3.12
CA PHE A 71 13.30 -0.30 3.43
C PHE A 71 13.16 -1.60 2.63
N LEU A 72 13.30 -1.53 1.31
CA LEU A 72 13.19 -2.69 0.42
C LEU A 72 14.21 -3.78 0.79
N ALA A 73 15.47 -3.41 1.02
CA ALA A 73 16.49 -4.33 1.48
C ALA A 73 16.12 -5.00 2.82
N LYS A 74 15.56 -4.23 3.76
CA LYS A 74 15.15 -4.73 5.08
C LYS A 74 14.00 -5.72 5.02
N VAL A 75 13.09 -5.57 4.05
CA VAL A 75 11.98 -6.52 3.80
C VAL A 75 12.36 -7.65 2.85
N GLY A 76 13.64 -7.78 2.48
CA GLY A 76 14.18 -8.91 1.71
C GLY A 76 14.22 -8.71 0.19
N TYR A 77 14.04 -7.49 -0.29
CA TYR A 77 14.08 -7.14 -1.71
C TYR A 77 15.38 -6.46 -2.11
N ARG A 78 15.99 -6.89 -3.21
CA ARG A 78 17.12 -6.18 -3.83
C ARG A 78 16.61 -5.16 -4.84
N VAL A 79 17.11 -3.93 -4.75
CA VAL A 79 16.76 -2.86 -5.71
C VAL A 79 17.68 -2.91 -6.92
N VAL A 80 17.08 -2.83 -8.11
CA VAL A 80 17.77 -2.68 -9.39
C VAL A 80 17.33 -1.34 -9.98
N VAL A 81 18.23 -0.36 -10.00
CA VAL A 81 17.97 0.95 -10.59
C VAL A 81 18.39 0.93 -12.06
N VAL A 82 17.47 1.29 -12.95
CA VAL A 82 17.72 1.39 -14.40
C VAL A 82 17.40 2.80 -14.89
N GLN A 83 17.97 3.18 -16.02
CA GLN A 83 17.77 4.52 -16.56
C GLN A 83 16.33 4.73 -17.06
N GLN A 84 15.75 3.73 -17.72
CA GLN A 84 14.42 3.80 -18.32
C GLN A 84 13.72 2.44 -18.26
N ILE A 85 12.38 2.47 -18.19
CA ILE A 85 11.51 1.30 -18.22
C ILE A 85 10.39 1.60 -19.22
N HIS A 86 10.20 0.71 -20.19
CA HIS A 86 9.08 0.79 -21.13
C HIS A 86 7.88 0.04 -20.53
N GLU A 87 6.86 0.79 -20.09
CA GLU A 87 5.69 0.23 -19.38
C GLU A 87 5.01 -0.90 -20.18
N ASN A 88 4.79 -0.69 -21.48
CA ASN A 88 4.11 -1.68 -22.34
C ASN A 88 4.87 -3.02 -22.40
N ASP A 89 6.20 -3.02 -22.48
CA ASP A 89 7.02 -4.25 -22.46
C ASP A 89 6.83 -5.02 -21.14
N CYS A 90 6.68 -4.28 -20.04
CA CYS A 90 6.51 -4.89 -18.72
C CYS A 90 5.18 -5.63 -18.60
N TYR A 91 4.10 -5.13 -19.20
CA TYR A 91 2.83 -5.85 -19.21
C TYR A 91 2.88 -7.15 -20.01
N PHE A 92 3.65 -7.21 -21.10
CA PHE A 92 3.85 -8.48 -21.84
C PHE A 92 4.60 -9.53 -21.01
N ARG A 93 5.42 -9.09 -20.06
CA ARG A 93 6.22 -9.94 -19.18
C ARG A 93 5.56 -10.17 -17.82
N LEU A 94 4.33 -9.73 -17.63
CA LEU A 94 3.58 -9.96 -16.40
C LEU A 94 3.28 -11.45 -16.22
N GLY A 95 3.52 -11.95 -15.01
CA GLY A 95 3.29 -13.32 -14.60
C GLY A 95 4.59 -14.13 -14.43
N PRO A 96 4.49 -15.34 -13.84
CA PRO A 96 5.67 -16.14 -13.46
C PRO A 96 6.63 -16.43 -14.62
N LYS A 97 6.10 -16.63 -15.84
CA LYS A 97 6.91 -16.92 -17.04
C LYS A 97 7.74 -15.72 -17.50
N GLY A 98 7.22 -14.50 -17.35
CA GLY A 98 7.93 -13.27 -17.75
C GLY A 98 8.77 -12.64 -16.62
N GLY A 99 8.63 -13.17 -15.40
CA GLY A 99 9.44 -12.79 -14.23
C GLY A 99 8.90 -11.59 -13.45
N ILE A 100 7.86 -10.91 -13.94
CA ILE A 100 7.27 -9.73 -13.30
C ILE A 100 6.02 -10.14 -12.53
N ARG A 101 5.96 -9.78 -11.24
CA ARG A 101 4.80 -10.00 -10.39
C ARG A 101 3.82 -8.84 -10.46
N ALA A 102 4.33 -7.62 -10.46
CA ALA A 102 3.52 -6.41 -10.51
C ALA A 102 4.21 -5.32 -11.34
N VAL A 103 3.42 -4.61 -12.13
CA VAL A 103 3.81 -3.39 -12.85
C VAL A 103 3.08 -2.23 -12.18
N LEU A 104 3.83 -1.26 -11.65
CA LEU A 104 3.30 -0.19 -10.82
C LEU A 104 3.72 1.17 -11.40
N PRO A 105 2.96 1.70 -12.38
CA PRO A 105 3.24 3.00 -12.94
C PRO A 105 2.70 4.12 -12.04
N VAL A 106 3.47 5.21 -11.98
CA VAL A 106 3.07 6.49 -11.42
C VAL A 106 3.17 7.52 -12.54
N HIS A 107 2.03 8.06 -12.94
CA HIS A 107 1.97 9.10 -13.94
C HIS A 107 2.03 10.46 -13.26
N ASP A 108 3.11 11.19 -13.51
CA ASP A 108 3.23 12.58 -13.11
C ASP A 108 2.63 13.46 -14.20
N THR A 109 1.44 14.01 -13.92
CA THR A 109 0.73 14.89 -14.83
C THR A 109 1.38 16.26 -15.00
N ALA A 110 2.22 16.70 -14.04
CA ALA A 110 2.91 17.98 -14.12
C ALA A 110 4.09 17.91 -15.11
N THR A 111 4.82 16.80 -15.11
CA THR A 111 5.98 16.60 -15.99
C THR A 111 5.69 15.74 -17.22
N TYR A 112 4.46 15.22 -17.36
CA TYR A 112 4.07 14.23 -18.37
C TYR A 112 5.00 13.00 -18.38
N SER A 113 5.56 12.64 -17.23
CA SER A 113 6.48 11.53 -17.06
C SER A 113 5.79 10.33 -16.43
N THR A 114 6.26 9.12 -16.75
CA THR A 114 5.81 7.89 -16.10
C THR A 114 6.98 7.24 -15.37
N MET A 115 6.83 7.09 -14.06
CA MET A 115 7.77 6.39 -13.20
C MET A 115 7.25 4.97 -12.99
N VAL A 116 7.99 3.98 -13.45
CA VAL A 116 7.56 2.57 -13.35
C VAL A 116 8.37 1.88 -12.27
N THR A 117 7.67 1.18 -11.37
CA THR A 117 8.27 0.23 -10.43
C THR A 117 7.76 -1.17 -10.74
N LEU A 118 8.69 -2.12 -10.86
CA LEU A 118 8.41 -3.52 -11.10
C LEU A 118 8.75 -4.31 -9.84
N VAL A 119 7.82 -5.14 -9.38
CA VAL A 119 8.11 -6.18 -8.39
C VAL A 119 8.30 -7.49 -9.13
N ASN A 120 9.45 -8.13 -8.98
CA ASN A 120 9.80 -9.35 -9.69
C ASN A 120 9.63 -10.59 -8.81
N TYR A 121 9.56 -11.77 -9.43
CA TYR A 121 9.44 -13.04 -8.70
C TYR A 121 10.71 -13.46 -7.96
N ASP A 122 11.88 -12.97 -8.37
CA ASP A 122 13.20 -13.28 -7.80
C ASP A 122 13.58 -12.39 -6.60
N SER A 123 12.58 -11.79 -5.94
CA SER A 123 12.77 -10.82 -4.84
C SER A 123 13.60 -9.60 -5.23
N THR A 124 13.51 -9.17 -6.49
CA THR A 124 14.04 -7.87 -6.92
C THR A 124 12.92 -6.86 -7.15
N VAL A 125 13.24 -5.58 -6.94
CA VAL A 125 12.44 -4.43 -7.38
C VAL A 125 13.22 -3.67 -8.43
N THR A 126 12.72 -3.63 -9.66
CA THR A 126 13.33 -2.84 -10.73
C THR A 126 12.62 -1.50 -10.84
N THR A 127 13.37 -0.40 -10.80
CA THR A 127 12.79 0.95 -10.76
C THR A 127 13.73 1.97 -11.42
N THR A 128 13.24 3.17 -11.69
CA THR A 128 14.06 4.29 -12.16
C THR A 128 14.57 5.15 -11.01
N LEU A 129 15.59 6.00 -11.26
CA LEU A 129 16.13 6.91 -10.25
C LEU A 129 15.06 7.88 -9.73
N ASN A 130 14.30 8.51 -10.64
CA ASN A 130 13.21 9.42 -10.26
C ASN A 130 12.15 8.75 -9.38
N ALA A 131 11.87 7.46 -9.63
CA ALA A 131 10.95 6.70 -8.81
C ALA A 131 11.52 6.46 -7.40
N VAL A 132 12.83 6.23 -7.26
CA VAL A 132 13.48 6.10 -5.94
C VAL A 132 13.30 7.39 -5.15
N ASP A 133 13.63 8.54 -5.73
CA ASP A 133 13.51 9.85 -5.08
C ASP A 133 12.05 10.12 -4.69
N PHE A 134 11.11 9.86 -5.59
CA PHE A 134 9.67 9.98 -5.33
C PHE A 134 9.21 9.12 -4.14
N TYR A 135 9.64 7.85 -4.07
CA TYR A 135 9.27 6.97 -2.97
C TYR A 135 10.02 7.28 -1.68
N ASP A 136 11.22 7.85 -1.73
CA ASP A 136 11.92 8.35 -0.53
C ASP A 136 11.10 9.45 0.15
N ASP A 137 10.63 10.45 -0.62
CA ASP A 137 9.80 11.53 -0.11
C ASP A 137 8.47 11.02 0.44
N LEU A 138 7.80 10.14 -0.31
CA LEU A 138 6.51 9.58 0.08
C LEU A 138 6.62 8.70 1.34
N LEU A 139 7.72 7.95 1.48
CA LEU A 139 8.01 7.16 2.66
C LEU A 139 8.33 8.04 3.88
N ALA A 140 9.03 9.16 3.68
CA ALA A 140 9.31 10.13 4.73
C ALA A 140 8.03 10.79 5.24
N GLU A 141 7.11 11.20 4.36
CA GLU A 141 5.80 11.69 4.77
C GLU A 141 5.01 10.62 5.51
N PHE A 142 4.95 9.40 4.96
CA PHE A 142 4.25 8.28 5.58
C PHE A 142 4.78 8.01 7.00
N LYS A 143 6.10 7.96 7.17
CA LYS A 143 6.78 7.78 8.46
C LYS A 143 6.43 8.90 9.44
N THR A 144 6.38 10.14 8.97
CA THR A 144 5.98 11.30 9.78
C THR A 144 4.55 11.15 10.30
N ARG A 145 3.58 10.80 9.44
CA ARG A 145 2.18 10.55 9.83
C ARG A 145 2.04 9.36 10.79
N LEU A 146 2.88 8.35 10.59
CA LEU A 146 2.93 7.15 11.43
C LEU A 146 3.49 7.46 12.83
N MET A 147 4.41 8.41 12.94
CA MET A 147 5.03 8.80 14.22
C MET A 147 4.31 9.94 14.94
N SER A 148 3.61 10.82 14.23
CA SER A 148 2.88 11.94 14.83
C SER A 148 1.74 11.42 15.71
N ARG A 149 1.84 11.48 17.05
CA ARG A 149 0.75 11.05 17.95
C ARG A 149 -0.57 11.68 17.50
N SER A 150 -1.65 10.87 17.45
CA SER A 150 -3.02 11.39 17.41
C SER A 150 -3.18 12.33 18.60
N GLY A 151 -3.30 13.64 18.34
CA GLY A 151 -3.33 14.65 19.38
C GLY A 151 -2.96 16.03 18.85
N ASN A 152 -3.72 16.55 17.89
CA ASN A 152 -3.80 17.99 17.66
C ASN A 152 -5.29 18.35 17.51
N ASN A 153 -5.96 18.49 18.66
CA ASN A 153 -7.13 19.35 18.75
C ASN A 153 -6.60 20.77 18.95
N ILE A 154 -6.72 21.59 17.92
CA ILE A 154 -6.73 23.05 18.04
C ILE A 154 -8.17 23.51 17.82
#